data_AF-A0AAQ4ESR0-F1
#
_entry.id   AF-A0AAQ4ESR0-F1
#
_cell.length_a   1.000
_cell.length_b   1.000
_cell.length_c   1.000
_cell.angle_alpha   90.00
_cell.angle_beta   90.00
_cell.angle_gamma   90.00
#
_symmetry.space_group_name_H-M   'P 1'
#
loop_
_entity.id
_entity.type
_entity.pdbx_description
1 polymer ?
#
loop_
_entity_poly.entity_id
_entity_poly.type
_entity_poly.pdbx_seq_one_letter_code
_entity_poly.pdbx_strand_id
1 'polypeptide(L)'
;MATSEYSTAVEDTVEGNAAELWELSMCLWSHPELALKERKAHHLLTGFLEKWGFKVHRHHHLETAFRAEAVAPGGADGPTVALMAEYDALPDIGHGCGHNLIAEAAMGAAIAVMDAMKKFSNVRGKLVVIGTPGEEGAGGKVLLLEKGAFADVDAALMAHPGFRDVLKAYFNSRRQIQQVFCSALSAMAVALNAVVHQAVESSAGELWELGQFLWGNPETSMKEATAHDKLSEFLERKGFQVTRRYLLDTAFRAEFCAPGGIDGPTIAFLAEYDALPEIGHACGHNLVSECALGAAVAIREVMKEFKNIRGKILVLGTPGQEKFGGKEVLRQKNAFKEIDAVLLAHPAVFNCANPPLSARQEHRVRAKAGWCCPLPFSKPFLRVHPAGVLFGDADEALVVSAASSSDSGNVSQALPCLQAAFAIASAGANHSKTFAAAAGSREAQAPTRRAAKILALTALDLYTDPKLLGRVKQEFHDWKSNQQEDRKENKQPCGS
;
A
#
# COMPACT_ATOMS: atom_id res chain seq x y z
N MET A 1 -8.39 -36.83 27.90
CA MET A 1 -7.62 -37.03 29.14
C MET A 1 -6.19 -36.52 28.96
N ALA A 2 -5.41 -36.97 27.97
CA ALA A 2 -4.06 -36.43 27.75
C ALA A 2 -4.02 -34.91 27.45
N THR A 3 -4.98 -34.36 26.70
CA THR A 3 -5.02 -32.92 26.36
C THR A 3 -5.21 -31.99 27.57
N SER A 4 -5.91 -32.41 28.62
CA SER A 4 -6.07 -31.59 29.83
C SER A 4 -4.80 -31.57 30.68
N GLU A 5 -4.07 -32.69 30.75
CA GLU A 5 -2.80 -32.77 31.50
C GLU A 5 -1.70 -31.93 30.83
N TYR A 6 -1.66 -31.89 29.49
CA TYR A 6 -0.76 -30.99 28.76
C TYR A 6 -1.09 -29.52 29.01
N SER A 7 -2.38 -29.14 28.97
CA SER A 7 -2.80 -27.75 29.22
C SER A 7 -2.40 -27.29 30.61
N THR A 8 -2.71 -28.09 31.65
CA THR A 8 -2.36 -27.76 33.03
C THR A 8 -0.85 -27.67 33.21
N ALA A 9 -0.06 -28.61 32.65
CA ALA A 9 1.39 -28.55 32.76
C ALA A 9 1.99 -27.30 32.09
N VAL A 10 1.40 -26.84 30.98
CA VAL A 10 1.79 -25.60 30.30
C VAL A 10 1.43 -24.38 31.14
N GLU A 11 0.17 -24.30 31.62
CA GLU A 11 -0.33 -23.21 32.46
C GLU A 11 0.50 -23.07 33.74
N ASP A 12 0.72 -24.16 34.47
CA ASP A 12 1.51 -24.17 35.71
C ASP A 12 2.93 -23.64 35.49
N THR A 13 3.56 -23.99 34.37
CA THR A 13 4.91 -23.54 34.04
C THR A 13 4.94 -22.06 33.65
N VAL A 14 3.96 -21.56 32.90
CA VAL A 14 3.89 -20.13 32.56
C VAL A 14 3.63 -19.30 33.80
N GLU A 15 2.61 -19.65 34.59
CA GLU A 15 2.23 -18.92 35.81
C GLU A 15 3.34 -18.99 36.87
N GLY A 16 3.97 -20.15 37.04
CA GLY A 16 5.07 -20.35 37.98
C GLY A 16 6.33 -19.53 37.64
N ASN A 17 6.47 -19.07 36.39
CA ASN A 17 7.60 -18.26 35.92
C ASN A 17 7.19 -16.84 35.51
N ALA A 18 5.97 -16.40 35.83
CA ALA A 18 5.43 -15.11 35.44
C ALA A 18 6.31 -13.92 35.87
N ALA A 19 6.92 -13.98 37.06
CA ALA A 19 7.82 -12.92 37.54
C ALA A 19 9.08 -12.80 36.68
N GLU A 20 9.71 -13.92 36.30
CA GLU A 20 10.91 -13.91 35.46
C GLU A 20 10.59 -13.46 34.02
N LEU A 21 9.44 -13.90 33.48
CA LEU A 21 8.96 -13.46 32.17
C LEU A 21 8.66 -11.96 32.14
N TRP A 22 8.02 -11.45 33.19
CA TRP A 22 7.76 -10.02 33.35
C TRP A 22 9.06 -9.21 33.46
N GLU A 23 10.03 -9.67 34.23
CA GLU A 23 11.36 -9.02 34.33
C GLU A 23 12.07 -8.97 32.97
N LEU A 24 12.02 -10.07 32.21
CA LEU A 24 12.56 -10.14 30.85
C LEU A 24 11.86 -9.13 29.93
N SER A 25 10.53 -9.07 29.96
CA SER A 25 9.71 -8.14 29.17
C SER A 25 9.99 -6.68 29.52
N MET A 26 10.09 -6.37 30.81
CA MET A 26 10.40 -5.01 31.29
C MET A 26 11.83 -4.60 30.98
N CYS A 27 12.77 -5.54 30.98
CA CYS A 27 14.15 -5.27 30.57
C CYS A 27 14.21 -4.91 29.07
N LEU A 28 13.46 -5.62 28.21
CA LEU A 28 13.31 -5.24 26.79
C LEU A 28 12.63 -3.87 26.65
N TRP A 29 11.49 -3.68 27.33
CA TRP A 29 10.69 -2.46 27.27
C TRP A 29 11.48 -1.21 27.66
N SER A 30 12.32 -1.30 28.70
CA SER A 30 13.15 -0.20 29.21
C SER A 30 14.43 0.05 28.39
N HIS A 31 14.78 -0.84 27.46
CA HIS A 31 15.96 -0.72 26.61
C HIS A 31 15.60 -0.88 25.12
N PRO A 32 14.76 0.01 24.57
CA PRO A 32 14.32 -0.10 23.18
C PRO A 32 15.53 0.01 22.23
N GLU A 33 15.66 -0.96 21.33
CA GLU A 33 16.69 -0.98 20.30
C GLU A 33 16.04 -1.09 18.92
N LEU A 34 16.50 -0.28 17.97
CA LEU A 34 15.92 -0.20 16.63
C LEU A 34 16.22 -1.46 15.80
N ALA A 35 15.43 -1.64 14.73
CA ALA A 35 15.59 -2.72 13.76
C ALA A 35 17.06 -2.97 13.35
N LEU A 36 17.47 -4.24 13.43
CA LEU A 36 18.81 -4.79 13.20
C LEU A 36 19.93 -4.27 14.13
N LYS A 37 19.58 -3.56 15.21
CA LYS A 37 20.53 -3.04 16.22
C LYS A 37 20.23 -3.54 17.63
N GLU A 38 19.38 -4.56 17.76
CA GLU A 38 18.83 -5.14 18.99
C GLU A 38 19.84 -6.03 19.75
N ARG A 39 21.00 -5.47 20.07
CA ARG A 39 22.12 -6.22 20.67
C ARG A 39 21.85 -6.61 22.13
N LYS A 40 21.28 -5.73 22.94
CA LYS A 40 20.91 -6.05 24.33
C LYS A 40 19.75 -7.04 24.37
N ALA A 41 18.73 -6.83 23.54
CA ALA A 41 17.61 -7.76 23.41
C ALA A 41 18.10 -9.15 22.98
N HIS A 42 18.98 -9.22 21.98
CA HIS A 42 19.61 -10.46 21.54
C HIS A 42 20.32 -11.19 22.68
N HIS A 43 21.19 -10.50 23.43
CA HIS A 43 21.93 -11.11 24.54
C HIS A 43 21.01 -11.60 25.66
N LEU A 44 19.97 -10.82 25.99
CA LEU A 44 19.01 -11.15 27.04
C LEU A 44 18.23 -12.42 26.68
N LEU A 45 17.64 -12.48 25.48
CA LEU A 45 16.81 -13.60 25.04
C LEU A 45 17.61 -14.89 24.87
N THR A 46 18.81 -14.78 24.29
CA THR A 46 19.68 -15.94 24.11
C THR A 46 20.19 -16.47 25.45
N GLY A 47 20.55 -15.59 26.39
CA GLY A 47 20.93 -15.98 27.75
C GLY A 47 19.79 -16.63 28.52
N PHE A 48 18.56 -16.12 28.36
CA PHE A 48 17.37 -16.73 28.95
C PHE A 48 17.15 -18.16 28.44
N LEU A 49 17.22 -18.38 27.13
CA LEU A 49 17.04 -19.71 26.53
C LEU A 49 18.16 -20.68 26.91
N GLU A 50 19.41 -20.22 26.97
CA GLU A 50 20.55 -21.03 27.47
C GLU A 50 20.33 -21.45 28.93
N LYS A 51 19.86 -20.54 29.80
CA LYS A 51 19.52 -20.85 31.20
C LYS A 51 18.50 -21.98 31.31
N TRP A 52 17.54 -22.03 30.39
CA TRP A 52 16.51 -23.09 30.34
C TRP A 52 16.98 -24.39 29.69
N GLY A 53 18.19 -24.42 29.12
CA GLY A 53 18.82 -25.61 28.56
C GLY A 53 18.63 -25.78 27.06
N PHE A 54 18.19 -24.74 26.34
CA PHE A 54 18.18 -24.78 24.88
C PHE A 54 19.60 -24.73 24.33
N LYS A 55 19.83 -25.43 23.21
CA LYS A 55 21.05 -25.25 22.42
C LYS A 55 20.90 -24.00 21.56
N VAL A 56 21.53 -22.90 21.95
CA VAL A 56 21.38 -21.61 21.27
C VAL A 56 22.50 -21.37 20.27
N HIS A 57 22.12 -21.14 19.03
CA HIS A 57 22.98 -20.61 17.97
C HIS A 57 22.74 -19.10 17.87
N ARG A 58 23.60 -18.33 18.55
CA ARG A 58 23.62 -16.87 18.48
C ARG A 58 24.06 -16.41 17.08
N HIS A 59 23.67 -15.20 16.69
CA HIS A 59 23.98 -14.60 15.39
C HIS A 59 23.60 -15.47 14.18
N HIS A 60 22.48 -16.17 14.27
CA HIS A 60 22.04 -17.10 13.23
C HIS A 60 21.56 -16.33 11.99
N HIS A 61 22.38 -16.34 10.93
CA HIS A 61 22.14 -15.69 9.62
C HIS A 61 22.10 -14.14 9.62
N LEU A 62 21.72 -13.48 10.72
CA LEU A 62 21.80 -12.02 10.94
C LEU A 62 22.49 -11.72 12.27
N GLU A 63 23.09 -10.54 12.40
CA GLU A 63 23.86 -10.13 13.59
C GLU A 63 23.02 -10.19 14.87
N THR A 64 21.74 -9.83 14.84
CA THR A 64 20.89 -9.86 16.03
C THR A 64 19.87 -10.99 16.02
N ALA A 65 19.92 -11.92 15.06
CA ALA A 65 19.05 -13.10 15.03
C ALA A 65 19.67 -14.29 15.79
N PHE A 66 18.83 -15.23 16.25
CA PHE A 66 19.27 -16.46 16.88
C PHE A 66 18.35 -17.63 16.54
N ARG A 67 18.86 -18.85 16.72
CA ARG A 67 18.07 -20.09 16.68
C ARG A 67 18.37 -20.92 17.91
N ALA A 68 17.37 -21.21 18.72
CA ALA A 68 17.50 -22.02 19.92
C ALA A 68 16.72 -23.32 19.74
N GLU A 69 17.36 -24.46 20.02
CA GLU A 69 16.79 -25.77 19.74
C GLU A 69 16.66 -26.60 21.02
N ALA A 70 15.53 -27.29 21.14
CA ALA A 70 15.30 -28.35 22.12
C ALA A 70 14.73 -29.58 21.41
N VAL A 71 15.27 -30.76 21.73
CA VAL A 71 14.78 -32.04 21.22
C VAL A 71 14.03 -32.74 22.34
N ALA A 72 12.84 -33.26 22.04
CA ALA A 72 12.07 -33.99 23.03
C ALA A 72 12.83 -35.26 23.48
N PRO A 73 12.81 -35.62 24.77
CA PRO A 73 13.44 -36.85 25.27
C PRO A 73 12.93 -38.13 24.57
N GLY A 74 11.68 -38.11 24.10
CA GLY A 74 11.11 -39.20 23.31
C GLY A 74 11.81 -39.42 21.96
N GLY A 75 12.56 -38.46 21.44
CA GLY A 75 13.28 -38.55 20.17
C GLY A 75 12.94 -37.43 19.20
N ALA A 76 13.77 -37.26 18.18
CA ALA A 76 13.65 -36.20 17.17
C ALA A 76 12.72 -36.56 15.99
N ASP A 77 12.21 -37.78 15.95
CA ASP A 77 11.31 -38.34 14.93
C ASP A 77 9.85 -37.89 15.12
N GLY A 78 9.68 -36.57 15.18
CA GLY A 78 8.41 -35.86 15.24
C GLY A 78 8.54 -34.50 14.56
N PRO A 79 7.48 -33.65 14.58
CA PRO A 79 7.52 -32.36 13.92
C PRO A 79 8.52 -31.40 14.56
N THR A 80 9.06 -30.50 13.76
CA THR A 80 9.83 -29.33 14.19
C THR A 80 8.91 -28.12 14.22
N VAL A 81 8.58 -27.65 15.42
CA VAL A 81 7.70 -26.48 15.62
C VAL A 81 8.55 -25.28 16.02
N ALA A 82 8.40 -24.17 15.30
CA ALA A 82 9.09 -22.91 15.57
C ALA A 82 8.19 -21.91 16.32
N LEU A 83 8.75 -21.28 17.35
CA LEU A 83 8.21 -20.09 18.01
C LEU A 83 9.01 -18.87 17.53
N MET A 84 8.34 -17.89 16.95
CA MET A 84 9.00 -16.67 16.48
C MET A 84 8.95 -15.59 17.56
N ALA A 85 10.11 -14.96 17.82
CA ALA A 85 10.26 -13.88 18.78
C ALA A 85 10.74 -12.60 18.07
N GLU A 86 9.98 -11.52 18.18
CA GLU A 86 10.36 -10.17 17.72
C GLU A 86 10.73 -9.31 18.91
N TYR A 87 11.63 -8.34 18.72
CA TYR A 87 12.18 -7.54 19.81
C TYR A 87 12.81 -6.22 19.35
N ASP A 88 12.55 -5.78 18.13
CA ASP A 88 12.87 -4.43 17.69
C ASP A 88 11.87 -3.40 18.19
N ALA A 89 12.35 -2.18 18.41
CA ALA A 89 11.56 -1.03 18.81
C ALA A 89 11.42 -0.03 17.65
N LEU A 90 10.43 0.86 17.79
CA LEU A 90 10.18 1.96 16.88
C LEU A 90 10.94 3.23 17.30
N PRO A 91 11.35 4.08 16.34
CA PRO A 91 11.89 5.41 16.64
C PRO A 91 10.93 6.21 17.52
N ASP A 92 11.49 6.91 18.50
CA ASP A 92 10.83 7.87 19.40
C ASP A 92 9.73 7.33 20.35
N ILE A 93 9.09 6.21 20.03
CA ILE A 93 7.99 5.62 20.82
C ILE A 93 8.36 4.28 21.47
N GLY A 94 9.60 3.81 21.29
CA GLY A 94 10.09 2.57 21.89
C GLY A 94 9.29 1.34 21.41
N HIS A 95 8.92 0.44 22.31
CA HIS A 95 8.08 -0.72 21.98
C HIS A 95 6.59 -0.36 21.79
N GLY A 96 6.31 0.69 21.00
CA GLY A 96 4.93 1.11 20.68
C GLY A 96 4.10 0.04 19.95
N CYS A 97 4.76 -0.91 19.27
CA CYS A 97 4.13 -2.09 18.65
C CYS A 97 4.05 -3.31 19.61
N GLY A 98 4.66 -3.22 20.79
CA GLY A 98 4.59 -4.27 21.82
C GLY A 98 5.53 -5.47 21.60
N HIS A 99 6.62 -5.32 20.85
CA HIS A 99 7.53 -6.45 20.57
C HIS A 99 8.18 -7.04 21.82
N ASN A 100 8.31 -6.29 22.92
CA ASN A 100 8.71 -6.86 24.21
C ASN A 100 7.74 -7.98 24.68
N LEU A 101 6.43 -7.81 24.45
CA LEU A 101 5.40 -8.81 24.79
C LEU A 101 5.40 -9.98 23.81
N ILE A 102 5.77 -9.76 22.55
CA ILE A 102 5.94 -10.83 21.55
C ILE A 102 7.09 -11.75 21.98
N ALA A 103 8.23 -11.15 22.34
CA ALA A 103 9.36 -11.89 22.87
C ALA A 103 9.00 -12.65 24.15
N GLU A 104 8.34 -12.00 25.12
CA GLU A 104 7.87 -12.62 26.36
C GLU A 104 6.95 -13.82 26.10
N ALA A 105 5.95 -13.67 25.22
CA ALA A 105 5.03 -14.75 24.87
C ALA A 105 5.77 -15.94 24.23
N ALA A 106 6.73 -15.67 23.34
CA ALA A 106 7.56 -16.72 22.74
C ALA A 106 8.44 -17.42 23.77
N MET A 107 9.05 -16.68 24.71
CA MET A 107 9.84 -17.25 25.80
C MET A 107 8.99 -18.10 26.75
N GLY A 108 7.82 -17.61 27.15
CA GLY A 108 6.86 -18.32 28.00
C GLY A 108 6.40 -19.63 27.37
N ALA A 109 6.02 -19.59 26.08
CA ALA A 109 5.68 -20.79 25.33
C ALA A 109 6.87 -21.75 25.22
N ALA A 110 8.10 -21.23 25.03
CA ALA A 110 9.29 -22.06 24.88
C ALA A 110 9.58 -22.87 26.16
N ILE A 111 9.58 -22.22 27.33
CA ILE A 111 9.86 -22.90 28.60
C ILE A 111 8.74 -23.87 28.98
N ALA A 112 7.48 -23.53 28.70
CA ALA A 112 6.34 -24.38 28.98
C ALA A 112 6.34 -25.66 28.14
N VAL A 113 6.63 -25.54 26.84
CA VAL A 113 6.75 -26.72 25.96
C VAL A 113 7.99 -27.53 26.32
N MET A 114 9.10 -26.90 26.68
CA MET A 114 10.30 -27.62 27.11
C MET A 114 10.06 -28.44 28.39
N ASP A 115 9.35 -27.87 29.35
CA ASP A 115 8.98 -28.58 30.58
C ASP A 115 7.97 -29.70 30.32
N ALA A 116 6.97 -29.47 29.46
CA ALA A 116 6.05 -30.51 29.01
C ALA A 116 6.80 -31.66 28.30
N MET A 117 7.77 -31.37 27.43
CA MET A 117 8.61 -32.39 26.80
C MET A 117 9.38 -33.23 27.83
N LYS A 118 9.84 -32.63 28.93
CA LYS A 118 10.55 -33.35 30.01
C LYS A 118 9.59 -34.20 30.85
N LYS A 119 8.39 -33.70 31.13
CA LYS A 119 7.36 -34.40 31.93
C LYS A 119 6.75 -35.59 31.20
N PHE A 120 6.55 -35.48 29.89
CA PHE A 120 5.79 -36.45 29.11
C PHE A 120 6.68 -37.16 28.08
N SER A 121 7.15 -38.36 28.43
CA SER A 121 8.09 -39.15 27.60
C SER A 121 7.54 -39.59 26.24
N ASN A 122 6.22 -39.52 26.04
CA ASN A 122 5.57 -39.80 24.77
C ASN A 122 5.63 -38.62 23.77
N VAL A 123 6.06 -37.43 24.20
CA VAL A 123 6.28 -36.28 23.32
C VAL A 123 7.56 -36.50 22.52
N ARG A 124 7.48 -36.30 21.20
CA ARG A 124 8.57 -36.47 20.23
C ARG A 124 8.64 -35.23 19.34
N GLY A 125 9.78 -35.03 18.67
CA GLY A 125 10.02 -33.91 17.75
C GLY A 125 10.97 -32.87 18.32
N LYS A 126 10.94 -31.68 17.72
CA LYS A 126 11.84 -30.58 18.06
C LYS A 126 11.06 -29.29 18.27
N LEU A 127 11.49 -28.52 19.26
CA LEU A 127 11.06 -27.14 19.46
C LEU A 127 12.21 -26.22 19.04
N VAL A 128 11.89 -25.21 18.25
CA VAL A 128 12.84 -24.18 17.83
C VAL A 128 12.30 -22.83 18.26
N VAL A 129 13.14 -21.97 18.83
CA VAL A 129 12.83 -20.55 19.00
C VAL A 129 13.71 -19.77 18.02
N ILE A 130 13.07 -19.00 17.14
CA ILE A 130 13.77 -18.20 16.14
C ILE A 130 13.63 -16.73 16.54
N GLY A 131 14.75 -16.10 16.86
CA GLY A 131 14.82 -14.66 17.06
C GLY A 131 14.79 -13.94 15.72
N THR A 132 13.72 -13.19 15.48
CA THR A 132 13.44 -12.52 14.21
C THR A 132 13.55 -11.00 14.37
N PRO A 133 14.77 -10.42 14.28
CA PRO A 133 14.98 -8.99 14.46
C PRO A 133 14.39 -8.16 13.32
N GLY A 134 14.22 -6.86 13.54
CA GLY A 134 13.87 -5.89 12.50
C GLY A 134 12.57 -6.18 11.74
N GLU A 135 11.49 -6.49 12.44
CA GLU A 135 10.16 -6.60 11.85
C GLU A 135 9.68 -5.24 11.31
N GLU A 136 9.94 -4.15 12.05
CA GLU A 136 9.49 -2.78 11.78
C GLU A 136 10.33 -2.10 10.69
N GLY A 137 10.43 -2.81 9.57
CA GLY A 137 10.84 -2.26 8.30
C GLY A 137 12.15 -2.75 7.72
N ALA A 138 12.92 -3.54 8.47
CA ALA A 138 14.10 -4.20 7.92
C ALA A 138 13.77 -5.56 7.26
N GLY A 139 12.60 -6.13 7.54
CA GLY A 139 12.14 -7.37 6.95
C GLY A 139 12.96 -8.58 7.41
N GLY A 140 13.40 -8.62 8.67
CA GLY A 140 14.34 -9.66 9.13
C GLY A 140 13.86 -11.09 8.93
N LYS A 141 12.55 -11.38 9.02
CA LYS A 141 12.00 -12.71 8.68
C LYS A 141 12.21 -13.09 7.22
N VAL A 142 12.09 -12.13 6.31
CA VAL A 142 12.34 -12.34 4.87
C VAL A 142 13.82 -12.70 4.65
N LEU A 143 14.73 -11.94 5.27
CA LEU A 143 16.16 -12.21 5.20
C LEU A 143 16.53 -13.57 5.79
N LEU A 144 15.86 -13.98 6.87
CA LEU A 144 16.05 -15.29 7.49
C LEU A 144 15.50 -16.42 6.60
N LEU A 145 14.33 -16.24 5.99
CA LEU A 145 13.75 -17.19 5.03
C LEU A 145 14.66 -17.40 3.82
N GLU A 146 15.18 -16.32 3.22
CA GLU A 146 16.11 -16.38 2.09
C GLU A 146 17.41 -17.11 2.43
N LYS A 147 17.85 -17.02 3.68
CA LYS A 147 19.06 -17.70 4.17
C LYS A 147 18.83 -19.13 4.67
N GLY A 148 17.59 -19.62 4.58
CA GLY A 148 17.24 -21.00 4.93
C GLY A 148 16.99 -21.25 6.42
N ALA A 149 16.76 -20.21 7.24
CA ALA A 149 16.57 -20.35 8.68
C ALA A 149 15.35 -21.20 9.09
N PHE A 150 14.39 -21.36 8.16
CA PHE A 150 13.14 -22.12 8.35
C PHE A 150 13.10 -23.42 7.53
N ALA A 151 14.21 -23.83 6.91
CA ALA A 151 14.21 -24.92 5.93
C ALA A 151 13.79 -26.29 6.51
N ASP A 152 13.93 -26.50 7.82
CA ASP A 152 13.58 -27.73 8.53
C ASP A 152 12.40 -27.56 9.51
N VAL A 153 11.63 -26.47 9.38
CA VAL A 153 10.48 -26.15 10.25
C VAL A 153 9.18 -26.63 9.60
N ASP A 154 8.41 -27.45 10.32
CA ASP A 154 7.11 -27.98 9.86
C ASP A 154 5.94 -27.04 10.16
N ALA A 155 6.01 -26.31 11.27
CA ALA A 155 5.02 -25.31 11.67
C ALA A 155 5.68 -24.14 12.41
N ALA A 156 5.21 -22.91 12.15
CA ALA A 156 5.68 -21.71 12.85
C ALA A 156 4.51 -20.99 13.54
N LEU A 157 4.72 -20.60 14.79
CA LEU A 157 3.72 -19.97 15.65
C LEU A 157 4.26 -18.65 16.21
N MET A 158 3.34 -17.70 16.41
CA MET A 158 3.63 -16.39 16.98
C MET A 158 2.33 -15.78 17.51
N ALA A 159 2.43 -14.95 18.54
CA ALA A 159 1.35 -14.10 19.02
C ALA A 159 1.78 -12.63 18.92
N HIS A 160 0.85 -11.73 18.60
CA HIS A 160 1.10 -10.30 18.53
C HIS A 160 0.09 -9.57 19.44
N PRO A 161 0.52 -8.65 20.32
CA PRO A 161 -0.40 -7.88 21.16
C PRO A 161 -1.25 -6.93 20.29
N GLY A 162 -2.49 -6.70 20.70
CA GLY A 162 -3.39 -5.79 20.01
C GLY A 162 -4.51 -5.32 20.92
N PHE A 163 -5.32 -4.38 20.43
CA PHE A 163 -6.47 -3.87 21.20
C PHE A 163 -7.65 -4.87 21.30
N ARG A 164 -7.54 -6.05 20.67
CA ARG A 164 -8.54 -7.12 20.67
C ARG A 164 -7.92 -8.47 20.34
N ASP A 165 -8.55 -9.56 20.79
CA ASP A 165 -8.15 -10.92 20.46
C ASP A 165 -8.73 -11.37 19.11
N VAL A 166 -7.88 -11.88 18.22
CA VAL A 166 -8.28 -12.39 16.90
C VAL A 166 -7.43 -13.61 16.54
N LEU A 167 -8.07 -14.72 16.16
CA LEU A 167 -7.38 -15.98 15.83
C LEU A 167 -6.71 -15.97 14.44
N LYS A 168 -7.18 -15.11 13.53
CA LYS A 168 -6.61 -14.94 12.19
C LYS A 168 -6.54 -13.46 11.83
N ALA A 169 -5.37 -12.86 12.06
CA ALA A 169 -5.04 -11.57 11.49
C ALA A 169 -4.73 -11.73 9.99
N TYR A 170 -5.22 -10.83 9.15
CA TYR A 170 -4.87 -10.79 7.74
C TYR A 170 -3.55 -10.01 7.59
N PHE A 171 -2.49 -10.71 7.17
CA PHE A 171 -1.18 -10.11 6.91
C PHE A 171 -1.00 -9.88 5.41
N ASN A 172 -0.57 -8.67 5.02
CA ASN A 172 -0.25 -8.33 3.64
C ASN A 172 1.26 -8.44 3.40
N SER A 173 1.69 -8.83 2.20
CA SER A 173 3.10 -8.79 1.82
C SER A 173 3.62 -7.35 1.80
N ARG A 174 4.65 -7.03 2.60
CA ARG A 174 5.26 -5.70 2.74
C ARG A 174 6.63 -5.68 2.05
N ARG A 175 6.97 -4.57 1.39
CA ARG A 175 8.34 -4.27 0.93
C ARG A 175 8.68 -2.83 1.33
N GLN A 176 9.60 -2.68 2.28
CA GLN A 176 10.11 -1.37 2.69
C GLN A 176 11.19 -0.92 1.68
N ILE A 177 11.03 0.27 1.12
CA ILE A 177 12.01 0.87 0.21
C ILE A 177 12.52 2.13 0.91
N GLN A 178 13.72 2.07 1.48
CA GLN A 178 14.43 3.27 1.93
C GLN A 178 15.14 3.87 0.72
N GLN A 179 14.64 5.00 0.23
CA GLN A 179 15.18 5.67 -0.95
C GLN A 179 16.25 6.68 -0.51
N VAL A 180 17.52 6.28 -0.56
CA VAL A 180 18.66 7.21 -0.41
C VAL A 180 18.95 7.78 -1.78
N PHE A 181 18.65 9.07 -1.99
CA PHE A 181 19.03 9.77 -3.22
C PHE A 181 20.50 10.16 -3.16
N CYS A 182 21.31 9.46 -3.95
CA CYS A 182 22.64 9.92 -4.31
C CYS A 182 22.73 9.96 -5.84
N SER A 183 22.41 11.10 -6.44
CA SER A 183 22.76 11.40 -7.83
C SER A 183 22.72 12.90 -8.08
N ALA A 184 23.74 13.44 -8.73
CA ALA A 184 23.68 14.77 -9.32
C ALA A 184 22.54 14.80 -10.36
N LEU A 185 21.45 15.50 -10.06
CA LEU A 185 20.37 15.75 -11.03
C LEU A 185 20.96 16.52 -12.23
N SER A 186 20.57 16.12 -13.45
CA SER A 186 20.92 16.91 -14.63
C SER A 186 20.21 18.27 -14.57
N ALA A 187 20.80 19.32 -15.13
CA ALA A 187 20.20 20.65 -15.18
C ALA A 187 18.81 20.66 -15.85
N MET A 188 18.59 19.76 -16.82
CA MET A 188 17.30 19.59 -17.49
C MET A 188 16.22 19.06 -16.53
N ALA A 189 16.53 18.05 -15.71
CA ALA A 189 15.57 17.52 -14.74
C ALA A 189 15.17 18.58 -13.69
N VAL A 190 16.12 19.41 -13.25
CA VAL A 190 15.84 20.53 -12.33
C VAL A 190 14.91 21.56 -12.99
N ALA A 191 15.16 21.93 -14.24
CA ALA A 191 14.35 22.89 -14.97
C ALA A 191 12.91 22.39 -15.17
N LEU A 192 12.73 21.13 -15.58
CA LEU A 192 11.40 20.54 -15.76
C LEU A 192 10.59 20.52 -14.46
N ASN A 193 11.23 20.14 -13.35
CA ASN A 193 10.58 20.13 -12.04
C ASN A 193 10.17 21.55 -11.61
N ALA A 194 11.03 22.54 -11.85
CA ALA A 194 10.72 23.93 -11.52
C ALA A 194 9.45 24.41 -12.23
N VAL A 195 9.29 24.07 -13.52
CA VAL A 195 8.09 24.42 -14.29
C VAL A 195 6.85 23.72 -13.77
N VAL A 196 6.93 22.42 -13.43
CA VAL A 196 5.81 21.70 -12.79
C VAL A 196 5.39 22.38 -11.49
N HIS A 197 6.35 22.66 -10.61
CA HIS A 197 6.07 23.31 -9.34
C HIS A 197 5.44 24.69 -9.54
N GLN A 198 6.00 25.52 -10.41
CA GLN A 198 5.50 26.85 -10.70
C GLN A 198 4.10 26.82 -11.33
N ALA A 199 3.82 25.87 -12.24
CA ALA A 199 2.52 25.76 -12.89
C ALA A 199 1.41 25.33 -11.91
N VAL A 200 1.70 24.41 -10.99
CA VAL A 200 0.75 24.01 -9.94
C VAL A 200 0.51 25.16 -8.95
N GLU A 201 1.57 25.85 -8.49
CA GLU A 201 1.40 26.96 -7.55
C GLU A 201 0.69 28.16 -8.18
N SER A 202 1.00 28.49 -9.44
CA SER A 202 0.32 29.60 -10.13
C SER A 202 -1.15 29.32 -10.43
N SER A 203 -1.54 28.04 -10.59
CA SER A 203 -2.93 27.63 -10.79
C SER A 203 -3.69 27.36 -9.48
N ALA A 204 -3.02 27.43 -8.32
CA ALA A 204 -3.56 27.02 -7.03
C ALA A 204 -4.85 27.79 -6.65
N GLY A 205 -4.90 29.09 -6.92
CA GLY A 205 -6.07 29.92 -6.61
C GLY A 205 -7.31 29.50 -7.40
N GLU A 206 -7.18 29.34 -8.72
CA GLU A 206 -8.30 28.90 -9.57
C GLU A 206 -8.75 27.47 -9.27
N LEU A 207 -7.80 26.57 -8.96
CA LEU A 207 -8.10 25.19 -8.58
C LEU A 207 -8.83 25.13 -7.24
N TRP A 208 -8.41 25.94 -6.25
CA TRP A 208 -9.12 26.07 -4.99
C TRP A 208 -10.56 26.56 -5.17
N GLU A 209 -10.77 27.60 -5.97
CA GLU A 209 -12.12 28.13 -6.23
C GLU A 209 -13.02 27.08 -6.91
N LEU A 210 -12.47 26.33 -7.87
CA LEU A 210 -13.17 25.24 -8.53
C LEU A 210 -13.51 24.12 -7.54
N GLY A 211 -12.54 23.71 -6.72
CA GLY A 211 -12.70 22.73 -5.65
C GLY A 211 -13.78 23.09 -4.64
N GLN A 212 -13.76 24.34 -4.17
CA GLN A 212 -14.76 24.89 -3.28
C GLN A 212 -16.15 24.94 -3.92
N PHE A 213 -16.22 25.27 -5.22
CA PHE A 213 -17.48 25.23 -5.94
C PHE A 213 -18.05 23.81 -5.98
N LEU A 214 -17.24 22.79 -6.32
CA LEU A 214 -17.68 21.40 -6.32
C LEU A 214 -18.13 20.97 -4.91
N TRP A 215 -17.29 21.25 -3.91
CA TRP A 215 -17.57 20.93 -2.52
C TRP A 215 -18.89 21.54 -2.02
N GLY A 216 -19.15 22.80 -2.35
CA GLY A 216 -20.37 23.54 -1.97
C GLY A 216 -21.60 23.18 -2.78
N ASN A 217 -21.46 22.46 -3.90
CA ASN A 217 -22.55 22.04 -4.79
C ASN A 217 -22.51 20.53 -5.04
N PRO A 218 -22.68 19.69 -4.00
CA PRO A 218 -22.55 18.24 -4.13
C PRO A 218 -23.66 17.66 -5.02
N GLU A 219 -23.26 16.94 -6.06
CA GLU A 219 -24.18 16.24 -6.98
C GLU A 219 -23.90 14.73 -6.94
N THR A 220 -24.94 13.92 -6.78
CA THR A 220 -24.79 12.45 -6.62
C THR A 220 -24.57 11.74 -7.95
N SER A 221 -23.88 10.59 -7.93
CA SER A 221 -23.56 9.74 -9.09
C SER A 221 -24.57 9.79 -10.26
N MET A 222 -24.06 10.09 -11.46
CA MET A 222 -24.79 10.29 -12.71
C MET A 222 -25.71 11.51 -12.76
N LYS A 223 -25.65 12.41 -11.75
CA LYS A 223 -26.39 13.69 -11.74
C LYS A 223 -25.47 14.90 -11.65
N GLU A 224 -24.17 14.69 -11.62
CA GLU A 224 -23.10 15.68 -11.54
C GLU A 224 -22.91 16.50 -12.83
N ALA A 225 -23.99 17.12 -13.32
CA ALA A 225 -24.02 17.93 -14.53
C ALA A 225 -23.35 19.30 -14.33
N THR A 226 -23.56 19.94 -13.17
CA THR A 226 -22.96 21.24 -12.87
C THR A 226 -21.46 21.12 -12.67
N ALA A 227 -21.02 20.08 -11.94
CA ALA A 227 -19.62 19.72 -11.78
C ALA A 227 -18.96 19.42 -13.14
N HIS A 228 -19.59 18.61 -13.98
CA HIS A 228 -19.14 18.34 -15.35
C HIS A 228 -18.90 19.63 -16.15
N ASP A 229 -19.86 20.55 -16.14
CA ASP A 229 -19.77 21.78 -16.92
C ASP A 229 -18.65 22.69 -16.40
N LYS A 230 -18.50 22.82 -15.07
CA LYS A 230 -17.42 23.61 -14.47
C LYS A 230 -16.02 23.08 -14.75
N LEU A 231 -15.84 21.76 -14.68
CA LEU A 231 -14.57 21.11 -15.01
C LEU A 231 -14.23 21.27 -16.49
N SER A 232 -15.24 21.11 -17.36
CA SER A 232 -15.08 21.30 -18.80
C SER A 232 -14.70 22.74 -19.15
N GLU A 233 -15.41 23.72 -18.59
CA GLU A 233 -15.11 25.16 -18.76
C GLU A 233 -13.68 25.51 -18.31
N PHE A 234 -13.25 24.96 -17.16
CA PHE A 234 -11.89 25.19 -16.67
C PHE A 234 -10.85 24.69 -17.68
N LEU A 235 -11.00 23.46 -18.17
CA LEU A 235 -10.06 22.86 -19.12
C LEU A 235 -10.07 23.59 -20.48
N GLU A 236 -11.24 24.01 -20.97
CA GLU A 236 -11.38 24.84 -22.17
C GLU A 236 -10.63 26.18 -22.02
N ARG A 237 -10.78 26.87 -20.88
CA ARG A 237 -10.02 28.12 -20.59
C ARG A 237 -8.52 27.87 -20.52
N LYS A 238 -8.11 26.71 -20.00
CA LYS A 238 -6.70 26.29 -20.02
C LYS A 238 -6.28 25.80 -21.42
N GLY A 239 -7.13 25.81 -22.43
CA GLY A 239 -6.77 25.52 -23.82
C GLY A 239 -6.68 24.03 -24.16
N PHE A 240 -7.40 23.19 -23.42
CA PHE A 240 -7.67 21.81 -23.82
C PHE A 240 -8.86 21.78 -24.79
N GLN A 241 -8.83 20.86 -25.75
CA GLN A 241 -9.99 20.55 -26.58
C GLN A 241 -10.91 19.61 -25.78
N VAL A 242 -12.09 20.09 -25.36
CA VAL A 242 -13.02 19.31 -24.53
C VAL A 242 -14.18 18.78 -25.35
N THR A 243 -14.33 17.46 -25.36
CA THR A 243 -15.57 16.78 -25.76
C THR A 243 -16.42 16.59 -24.52
N ARG A 244 -17.40 17.47 -24.33
CA ARG A 244 -18.41 17.36 -23.27
C ARG A 244 -19.35 16.19 -23.54
N ARG A 245 -19.96 15.63 -22.48
CA ARG A 245 -20.92 14.51 -22.58
C ARG A 245 -20.37 13.31 -23.36
N TYR A 246 -19.11 12.97 -23.08
CA TYR A 246 -18.36 11.93 -23.78
C TYR A 246 -18.80 10.54 -23.32
N LEU A 247 -19.58 9.84 -24.17
CA LEU A 247 -20.08 8.46 -23.96
C LEU A 247 -21.06 8.26 -22.79
N LEU A 248 -21.07 9.16 -21.81
CA LEU A 248 -22.03 9.31 -20.71
C LEU A 248 -22.41 10.79 -20.58
N ASP A 249 -23.63 11.07 -20.14
CA ASP A 249 -24.20 12.43 -20.09
C ASP A 249 -23.44 13.41 -19.21
N THR A 250 -22.75 12.91 -18.19
CA THR A 250 -21.94 13.69 -17.25
C THR A 250 -20.45 13.34 -17.32
N ALA A 251 -19.98 12.63 -18.35
CA ALA A 251 -18.56 12.41 -18.60
C ALA A 251 -18.01 13.41 -19.61
N PHE A 252 -16.70 13.68 -19.56
CA PHE A 252 -16.03 14.49 -20.58
C PHE A 252 -14.68 13.90 -20.94
N ARG A 253 -14.17 14.29 -22.11
CA ARG A 253 -12.82 13.96 -22.58
C ARG A 253 -12.12 15.24 -23.04
N ALA A 254 -11.08 15.64 -22.32
CA ALA A 254 -10.28 16.80 -22.65
C ALA A 254 -8.91 16.38 -23.17
N GLU A 255 -8.49 16.96 -24.29
CA GLU A 255 -7.24 16.62 -24.98
C GLU A 255 -6.34 17.85 -25.13
N PHE A 256 -5.04 17.67 -24.90
CA PHE A 256 -4.01 18.63 -25.28
C PHE A 256 -2.88 17.92 -26.03
N CYS A 257 -2.63 18.34 -27.26
CA CYS A 257 -1.54 17.85 -28.08
C CYS A 257 -0.28 18.70 -27.85
N ALA A 258 0.86 18.06 -27.57
CA ALA A 258 2.10 18.79 -27.37
C ALA A 258 2.47 19.60 -28.63
N PRO A 259 2.86 20.89 -28.50
CA PRO A 259 3.27 21.70 -29.65
C PRO A 259 4.48 21.13 -30.40
N GLY A 260 5.29 20.32 -29.72
CA GLY A 260 6.42 19.60 -30.31
C GLY A 260 6.03 18.49 -31.28
N GLY A 261 4.83 17.91 -31.16
CA GLY A 261 4.38 16.75 -31.93
C GLY A 261 3.65 15.72 -31.06
N ILE A 262 2.88 14.83 -31.69
CA ILE A 262 2.00 13.85 -31.02
C ILE A 262 2.48 12.40 -31.09
N ASP A 263 3.65 12.17 -31.68
CA ASP A 263 4.39 10.90 -31.82
C ASP A 263 5.08 10.47 -30.52
N GLY A 264 4.61 10.97 -29.37
CA GLY A 264 5.00 10.53 -28.04
C GLY A 264 3.86 9.81 -27.31
N PRO A 265 4.05 9.52 -26.01
CA PRO A 265 3.04 8.85 -25.20
C PRO A 265 1.73 9.61 -25.10
N THR A 266 0.65 8.90 -24.81
CA THR A 266 -0.65 9.46 -24.45
C THR A 266 -0.96 9.10 -22.99
N ILE A 267 -0.86 10.08 -22.08
CA ILE A 267 -1.04 9.88 -20.64
C ILE A 267 -2.33 10.55 -20.17
N ALA A 268 -3.17 9.81 -19.46
CA ALA A 268 -4.48 10.29 -19.00
C ALA A 268 -4.53 10.51 -17.48
N PHE A 269 -5.15 11.61 -17.06
CA PHE A 269 -5.53 11.89 -15.69
C PHE A 269 -7.04 11.67 -15.51
N LEU A 270 -7.45 10.95 -14.48
CA LEU A 270 -8.88 10.76 -14.20
C LEU A 270 -9.37 11.77 -13.17
N ALA A 271 -10.47 12.44 -13.49
CA ALA A 271 -11.18 13.33 -12.58
C ALA A 271 -12.49 12.68 -12.12
N GLU A 272 -12.68 12.59 -10.80
CA GLU A 272 -13.93 12.16 -10.15
C GLU A 272 -14.58 13.38 -9.50
N TYR A 273 -15.91 13.44 -9.47
CA TYR A 273 -16.63 14.63 -8.98
C TYR A 273 -18.06 14.33 -8.53
N ASP A 274 -18.46 13.07 -8.41
CA ASP A 274 -19.73 12.72 -7.76
C ASP A 274 -19.62 12.80 -6.23
N ALA A 275 -20.73 13.14 -5.59
CA ALA A 275 -20.87 13.22 -4.15
C ALA A 275 -21.71 12.06 -3.60
N LEU A 276 -21.66 11.88 -2.29
CA LEU A 276 -22.48 10.91 -1.58
C LEU A 276 -23.79 11.57 -1.13
N PRO A 277 -24.93 10.83 -1.17
CA PRO A 277 -26.20 11.34 -0.67
C PRO A 277 -26.08 11.79 0.79
N GLU A 278 -26.67 12.94 1.12
CA GLU A 278 -26.78 13.52 2.47
C GLU A 278 -25.47 13.98 3.15
N ILE A 279 -24.31 13.47 2.74
CA ILE A 279 -23.01 13.79 3.34
C ILE A 279 -22.05 14.52 2.39
N GLY A 280 -22.48 14.81 1.17
CA GLY A 280 -21.72 15.62 0.21
C GLY A 280 -20.45 14.93 -0.26
N HIS A 281 -19.37 15.69 -0.46
CA HIS A 281 -18.06 15.18 -0.87
C HIS A 281 -17.31 14.46 0.26
N ALA A 282 -17.98 13.55 0.98
CA ALA A 282 -17.39 12.74 2.04
C ALA A 282 -16.34 11.73 1.54
N CYS A 283 -16.21 11.55 0.22
CA CYS A 283 -15.10 10.81 -0.40
C CYS A 283 -13.99 11.74 -0.95
N GLY A 284 -14.20 13.05 -0.93
CA GLY A 284 -13.23 14.05 -1.37
C GLY A 284 -13.03 14.15 -2.89
N HIS A 285 -14.03 13.75 -3.69
CA HIS A 285 -13.93 13.83 -5.16
C HIS A 285 -13.68 15.26 -5.69
N ASN A 286 -14.08 16.31 -4.96
CA ASN A 286 -13.66 17.67 -5.30
C ASN A 286 -12.12 17.81 -5.39
N LEU A 287 -11.38 17.21 -4.45
CA LEU A 287 -9.91 17.22 -4.44
C LEU A 287 -9.31 16.30 -5.52
N VAL A 288 -9.99 15.20 -5.88
CA VAL A 288 -9.57 14.31 -6.99
C VAL A 288 -9.54 15.08 -8.30
N SER A 289 -10.61 15.84 -8.58
CA SER A 289 -10.68 16.73 -9.72
C SER A 289 -9.60 17.80 -9.70
N GLU A 290 -9.35 18.46 -8.56
CA GLU A 290 -8.26 19.43 -8.42
C GLU A 290 -6.88 18.83 -8.75
N CYS A 291 -6.61 17.60 -8.27
CA CYS A 291 -5.35 16.92 -8.53
C CYS A 291 -5.14 16.62 -10.02
N ALA A 292 -6.17 16.05 -10.66
CA ALA A 292 -6.11 15.68 -12.07
C ALA A 292 -5.94 16.90 -12.98
N LEU A 293 -6.72 17.96 -12.75
CA LEU A 293 -6.66 19.20 -13.53
C LEU A 293 -5.35 19.95 -13.29
N GLY A 294 -4.89 20.04 -12.04
CA GLY A 294 -3.61 20.67 -11.70
C GLY A 294 -2.42 19.96 -12.35
N ALA A 295 -2.42 18.62 -12.34
CA ALA A 295 -1.37 17.84 -13.00
C ALA A 295 -1.38 18.02 -14.53
N ALA A 296 -2.55 18.00 -15.15
CA ALA A 296 -2.70 18.20 -16.58
C ALA A 296 -2.25 19.60 -17.03
N VAL A 297 -2.62 20.64 -16.29
CA VAL A 297 -2.17 22.01 -16.56
C VAL A 297 -0.66 22.14 -16.40
N ALA A 298 -0.07 21.52 -15.38
CA ALA A 298 1.37 21.56 -15.17
C ALA A 298 2.16 20.93 -16.34
N ILE A 299 1.74 19.75 -16.80
CA ILE A 299 2.39 19.09 -17.94
C ILE A 299 2.17 19.84 -19.24
N ARG A 300 1.01 20.50 -19.40
CA ARG A 300 0.78 21.38 -20.54
C ARG A 300 1.80 22.53 -20.58
N GLU A 301 2.08 23.20 -19.46
CA GLU A 301 3.08 24.27 -19.43
C GLU A 301 4.48 23.73 -19.74
N VAL A 302 4.83 22.57 -19.20
CA VAL A 302 6.08 21.87 -19.55
C VAL A 302 6.18 21.61 -21.06
N MET A 303 5.14 21.07 -21.70
CA MET A 303 5.14 20.77 -23.14
C MET A 303 5.21 22.03 -24.02
N LYS A 304 4.71 23.17 -23.52
CA LYS A 304 4.82 24.46 -24.22
C LYS A 304 6.23 25.01 -24.18
N GLU A 305 6.89 24.90 -23.03
CA GLU A 305 8.24 25.40 -22.81
C GLU A 305 9.29 24.49 -23.45
N PHE A 306 9.14 23.18 -23.27
CA PHE A 306 10.08 22.15 -23.75
C PHE A 306 9.49 21.37 -24.92
N LYS A 307 9.65 21.92 -26.13
CA LYS A 307 9.10 21.33 -27.38
C LYS A 307 9.67 19.94 -27.74
N ASN A 308 10.74 19.50 -27.08
CA ASN A 308 11.26 18.13 -27.21
C ASN A 308 10.38 17.10 -26.47
N ILE A 309 9.51 17.54 -25.55
CA ILE A 309 8.51 16.71 -24.90
C ILE A 309 7.29 16.63 -25.82
N ARG A 310 7.03 15.43 -26.34
CA ARG A 310 6.04 15.15 -27.38
C ARG A 310 4.99 14.18 -26.84
N GLY A 311 3.81 14.12 -27.45
CA GLY A 311 2.71 13.25 -27.03
C GLY A 311 1.40 13.99 -26.78
N LYS A 312 0.51 13.39 -25.99
CA LYS A 312 -0.83 13.92 -25.72
C LYS A 312 -1.21 13.79 -24.25
N ILE A 313 -1.72 14.86 -23.67
CA ILE A 313 -2.36 14.84 -22.35
C ILE A 313 -3.86 14.58 -22.54
N LEU A 314 -4.40 13.65 -21.76
CA LEU A 314 -5.83 13.42 -21.62
C LEU A 314 -6.28 13.73 -20.21
N VAL A 315 -7.44 14.38 -20.07
CA VAL A 315 -8.21 14.39 -18.82
C VAL A 315 -9.56 13.75 -19.11
N LEU A 316 -9.86 12.66 -18.40
CA LEU A 316 -11.15 11.98 -18.51
C LEU A 316 -11.97 12.30 -17.27
N GLY A 317 -13.11 12.95 -17.49
CA GLY A 317 -14.14 13.12 -16.46
C GLY A 317 -14.92 11.83 -16.29
N THR A 318 -14.79 11.20 -15.13
CA THR A 318 -15.34 9.86 -14.86
C THR A 318 -16.45 9.95 -13.80
N PRO A 319 -17.72 10.07 -14.23
CA PRO A 319 -18.85 10.23 -13.32
C PRO A 319 -19.21 8.93 -12.58
N GLY A 320 -19.96 9.07 -11.49
CA GLY A 320 -20.65 7.98 -10.82
C GLY A 320 -19.77 6.90 -10.22
N GLN A 321 -18.59 7.25 -9.71
CA GLN A 321 -17.66 6.30 -9.11
C GLN A 321 -18.28 5.57 -7.90
N GLU A 322 -19.04 6.28 -7.05
CA GLU A 322 -19.49 5.75 -5.76
C GLU A 322 -20.47 4.58 -5.91
N LYS A 323 -21.43 4.73 -6.83
CA LYS A 323 -22.58 3.80 -6.95
C LYS A 323 -22.78 3.19 -8.34
N PHE A 324 -22.25 3.77 -9.42
CA PHE A 324 -22.59 3.36 -10.78
C PHE A 324 -21.45 2.67 -11.53
N GLY A 325 -20.19 2.98 -11.21
CA GLY A 325 -19.03 2.43 -11.91
C GLY A 325 -18.87 3.00 -13.32
N GLY A 326 -18.95 4.33 -13.47
CA GLY A 326 -18.88 4.99 -14.77
C GLY A 326 -17.62 4.66 -15.57
N LYS A 327 -16.48 4.41 -14.91
CA LYS A 327 -15.25 3.98 -15.60
C LYS A 327 -15.38 2.63 -16.27
N GLU A 328 -16.14 1.69 -15.72
CA GLU A 328 -16.39 0.40 -16.38
C GLU A 328 -17.21 0.60 -17.66
N VAL A 329 -18.24 1.45 -17.62
CA VAL A 329 -19.04 1.75 -18.81
C VAL A 329 -18.20 2.46 -19.88
N LEU A 330 -17.37 3.41 -19.49
CA LEU A 330 -16.40 4.06 -20.37
C LEU A 330 -15.42 3.05 -20.98
N ARG A 331 -14.93 2.09 -20.18
CA ARG A 331 -14.05 1.00 -20.63
C ARG A 331 -14.73 0.11 -21.65
N GLN A 332 -15.97 -0.31 -21.41
CA GLN A 332 -16.76 -1.10 -22.36
C GLN A 332 -17.02 -0.35 -23.68
N LYS A 333 -17.13 0.98 -23.61
CA LYS A 333 -17.27 1.86 -24.79
C LYS A 333 -15.94 2.29 -25.40
N ASN A 334 -14.82 1.63 -25.04
CA ASN A 334 -13.47 1.87 -25.57
C ASN A 334 -12.90 3.28 -25.29
N ALA A 335 -13.35 3.97 -24.24
CA ALA A 335 -12.84 5.30 -23.86
C ALA A 335 -11.33 5.34 -23.57
N PHE A 336 -10.79 4.21 -23.09
CA PHE A 336 -9.37 4.08 -22.70
C PHE A 336 -8.49 3.49 -23.80
N LYS A 337 -9.03 3.32 -25.01
CA LYS A 337 -8.24 2.85 -26.16
C LYS A 337 -7.20 3.91 -26.53
N GLU A 338 -6.01 3.46 -26.92
CA GLU A 338 -4.90 4.34 -27.38
C GLU A 338 -4.34 5.26 -26.28
N ILE A 339 -4.59 4.91 -25.01
CA ILE A 339 -3.97 5.52 -23.83
C ILE A 339 -2.86 4.60 -23.34
N ASP A 340 -1.69 5.17 -23.05
CA ASP A 340 -0.50 4.41 -22.65
C ASP A 340 -0.42 4.18 -21.14
N ALA A 341 -0.90 5.14 -20.34
CA ALA A 341 -1.01 5.02 -18.89
C ALA A 341 -2.10 5.96 -18.34
N VAL A 342 -2.69 5.56 -17.22
CA VAL A 342 -3.71 6.32 -16.49
C VAL A 342 -3.21 6.63 -15.08
N LEU A 343 -3.39 7.88 -14.65
CA LEU A 343 -2.98 8.36 -13.34
C LEU A 343 -4.16 9.02 -12.60
N LEU A 344 -4.29 8.73 -11.31
CA LEU A 344 -5.30 9.32 -10.42
C LEU A 344 -4.70 9.46 -9.00
N ALA A 345 -5.12 10.48 -8.26
CA ALA A 345 -4.83 10.62 -6.84
C ALA A 345 -6.14 10.84 -6.06
N HIS A 346 -6.29 10.13 -4.96
CA HIS A 346 -7.50 10.11 -4.15
C HIS A 346 -7.20 10.55 -2.72
N PRO A 347 -7.97 11.47 -2.11
CA PRO A 347 -7.76 11.82 -0.72
C PRO A 347 -8.16 10.67 0.20
N ALA A 348 -7.40 10.46 1.27
CA ALA A 348 -7.67 9.51 2.33
C ALA A 348 -7.15 10.07 3.66
N VAL A 349 -7.29 9.30 4.74
CA VAL A 349 -6.64 9.61 6.03
C VAL A 349 -5.18 9.11 6.09
N PHE A 350 -4.63 8.69 4.95
CA PHE A 350 -3.30 8.13 4.83
C PHE A 350 -2.70 8.33 3.43
N ASN A 351 -1.37 8.19 3.33
CA ASN A 351 -0.64 8.16 2.07
C ASN A 351 -0.43 6.71 1.58
N CYS A 352 -0.72 6.42 0.31
CA CYS A 352 -0.46 5.12 -0.33
C CYS A 352 -0.32 5.27 -1.85
N ALA A 353 0.75 4.79 -2.48
CA ALA A 353 0.91 4.94 -3.93
C ALA A 353 -0.06 4.10 -4.77
N ASN A 354 -0.72 3.07 -4.20
CA ASN A 354 -1.78 2.29 -4.86
C ASN A 354 -2.55 1.42 -3.83
N PRO A 355 -3.69 1.87 -3.26
CA PRO A 355 -4.47 1.05 -2.33
C PRO A 355 -5.08 -0.16 -3.07
N PRO A 356 -5.17 -1.35 -2.45
CA PRO A 356 -5.79 -2.51 -3.10
C PRO A 356 -7.27 -2.22 -3.42
N LEU A 357 -7.58 -2.22 -4.72
CA LEU A 357 -8.93 -1.96 -5.24
C LEU A 357 -9.74 -3.26 -5.35
N SER A 358 -11.06 -3.16 -5.36
CA SER A 358 -11.94 -4.23 -5.86
C SER A 358 -12.61 -3.78 -7.15
N ALA A 359 -12.45 -4.53 -8.25
CA ALA A 359 -13.18 -4.29 -9.49
C ALA A 359 -14.64 -4.74 -9.34
N ARG A 360 -15.61 -3.88 -9.65
CA ARG A 360 -17.03 -4.25 -9.60
C ARG A 360 -17.42 -4.96 -10.91
N GLN A 361 -18.03 -6.15 -10.79
CA GLN A 361 -18.72 -6.84 -11.88
C GLN A 361 -20.21 -6.96 -11.52
N GLU A 362 -21.08 -6.23 -12.20
CA GLU A 362 -22.52 -6.49 -12.12
C GLU A 362 -22.91 -7.53 -13.18
N HIS A 363 -23.14 -8.78 -12.75
CA HIS A 363 -23.83 -9.78 -13.56
C HIS A 363 -25.18 -10.13 -12.93
N ARG A 364 -26.26 -9.68 -13.57
CA ARG A 364 -27.64 -10.04 -13.23
C ARG A 364 -28.00 -11.42 -13.79
N VAL A 365 -27.23 -12.47 -13.48
CA VAL A 365 -27.59 -13.87 -13.74
C VAL A 365 -26.89 -14.75 -12.69
N ARG A 366 -27.64 -15.67 -12.06
CA ARG A 366 -27.13 -16.67 -11.09
C ARG A 366 -25.85 -17.35 -11.61
N ALA A 367 -24.70 -16.96 -11.08
CA ALA A 367 -23.44 -17.68 -11.21
C ALA A 367 -22.53 -17.35 -10.01
N LYS A 368 -21.76 -18.34 -9.55
CA LYS A 368 -20.89 -18.32 -8.37
C LYS A 368 -20.02 -17.06 -8.29
N ALA A 369 -19.97 -16.45 -7.10
CA ALA A 369 -19.10 -15.33 -6.78
C ALA A 369 -17.62 -15.73 -6.97
N GLY A 370 -16.99 -15.21 -8.03
CA GLY A 370 -15.55 -15.31 -8.27
C GLY A 370 -14.89 -13.98 -7.95
N TRP A 371 -13.93 -14.00 -7.03
CA TRP A 371 -13.13 -12.84 -6.66
C TRP A 371 -12.13 -12.55 -7.80
N CYS A 372 -12.30 -11.43 -8.50
CA CYS A 372 -11.36 -11.03 -9.55
C CYS A 372 -10.31 -10.10 -8.91
N CYS A 373 -9.09 -10.61 -8.70
CA CYS A 373 -7.95 -9.86 -8.21
C CYS A 373 -7.58 -8.76 -9.23
N PRO A 374 -7.64 -7.46 -8.89
CA PRO A 374 -7.00 -6.45 -9.72
C PRO A 374 -5.48 -6.61 -9.65
N LEU A 375 -4.77 -6.17 -10.69
CA LEU A 375 -3.31 -6.14 -10.74
C LEU A 375 -2.66 -5.96 -9.36
N PRO A 376 -1.94 -6.97 -8.85
CA PRO A 376 -0.72 -6.73 -8.12
C PRO A 376 0.23 -5.95 -9.03
N PHE A 377 0.11 -4.63 -8.96
CA PHE A 377 1.19 -3.68 -9.20
C PHE A 377 1.67 -3.58 -10.66
N SER A 378 2.04 -2.36 -11.05
CA SER A 378 3.15 -2.21 -11.98
C SER A 378 4.31 -1.70 -11.13
N LYS A 379 5.23 -2.60 -10.76
CA LYS A 379 6.51 -2.29 -10.11
C LYS A 379 7.31 -1.15 -10.78
N PRO A 380 7.10 -0.70 -12.05
CA PRO A 380 7.89 0.39 -12.60
C PRO A 380 7.28 1.77 -12.26
N PHE A 381 5.99 1.90 -11.92
CA PHE A 381 5.44 3.16 -11.40
C PHE A 381 5.95 3.52 -10.01
N LEU A 382 6.48 2.54 -9.27
CA LEU A 382 7.15 2.75 -7.98
C LEU A 382 8.61 3.20 -8.12
N ARG A 383 9.12 3.38 -9.36
CA ARG A 383 10.50 3.81 -9.68
C ARG A 383 10.51 5.09 -10.52
N VAL A 384 9.75 6.10 -10.11
CA VAL A 384 9.55 7.34 -10.88
C VAL A 384 10.12 8.54 -10.10
N HIS A 385 11.09 9.21 -10.76
CA HIS A 385 12.01 10.33 -10.51
C HIS A 385 12.78 10.56 -9.17
N PRO A 386 14.09 10.89 -9.26
CA PRO A 386 14.98 11.36 -8.18
C PRO A 386 14.70 12.70 -7.46
N ALA A 387 13.50 13.27 -7.58
CA ALA A 387 13.29 14.70 -7.32
C ALA A 387 12.57 15.07 -6.01
N GLY A 388 12.46 14.16 -5.05
CA GLY A 388 12.12 14.56 -3.67
C GLY A 388 10.70 15.08 -3.44
N VAL A 389 9.70 14.66 -4.23
CA VAL A 389 8.30 14.81 -3.83
C VAL A 389 7.83 13.48 -3.26
N LEU A 390 7.97 13.36 -1.94
CA LEU A 390 7.55 12.20 -1.15
C LEU A 390 6.01 12.15 -1.06
N PHE A 391 5.46 10.93 -1.04
CA PHE A 391 4.15 10.69 -0.44
C PHE A 391 4.30 10.76 1.10
N GLY A 392 4.37 11.98 1.63
CA GLY A 392 4.54 12.27 3.06
C GLY A 392 5.68 13.26 3.32
N ASP A 393 5.61 14.03 4.41
CA ASP A 393 6.84 14.59 4.97
C ASP A 393 7.68 13.44 5.54
N ALA A 394 9.00 13.63 5.70
CA ALA A 394 9.95 12.56 6.03
C ALA A 394 9.61 11.72 7.31
N ASP A 395 8.62 12.16 8.08
CA ASP A 395 8.19 11.61 9.36
C ASP A 395 6.76 11.02 9.36
N GLU A 396 6.03 11.01 8.24
CA GLU A 396 4.66 10.46 8.18
C GLU A 396 4.62 9.01 7.64
N ALA A 397 4.12 8.09 8.47
CA ALA A 397 3.95 6.69 8.10
C ALA A 397 2.94 6.51 6.93
N LEU A 398 3.39 5.91 5.84
CA LEU A 398 2.52 5.39 4.78
C LEU A 398 1.64 4.26 5.35
N VAL A 399 0.32 4.47 5.46
CA VAL A 399 -0.62 3.39 5.83
C VAL A 399 -0.96 2.61 4.56
N VAL A 400 -0.54 1.34 4.50
CA VAL A 400 -0.67 0.48 3.31
C VAL A 400 -1.92 -0.41 3.37
N SER A 401 -2.91 -0.07 4.20
CA SER A 401 -4.06 -0.94 4.44
C SER A 401 -5.35 -0.16 4.70
N ALA A 402 -5.97 0.29 3.62
CA ALA A 402 -7.43 0.28 3.51
C ALA A 402 -7.79 -0.34 2.15
N ALA A 403 -8.54 -1.44 2.16
CA ALA A 403 -9.16 -1.94 0.94
C ALA A 403 -10.22 -0.90 0.50
N SER A 404 -10.11 -0.41 -0.73
CA SER A 404 -11.09 0.52 -1.30
C SER A 404 -11.81 -0.13 -2.48
N SER A 405 -13.07 0.23 -2.71
CA SER A 405 -13.85 -0.26 -3.84
C SER A 405 -14.03 0.87 -4.83
N SER A 406 -13.27 0.83 -5.92
CA SER A 406 -13.30 1.86 -6.97
C SER A 406 -13.28 1.19 -8.34
N ASP A 407 -14.05 1.74 -9.28
CA ASP A 407 -14.10 1.32 -10.68
C ASP A 407 -12.80 1.63 -11.45
N SER A 408 -11.86 2.37 -10.86
CA SER A 408 -10.47 2.43 -11.32
C SER A 408 -9.80 1.06 -11.34
N GLY A 409 -10.25 0.13 -10.49
CA GLY A 409 -9.83 -1.28 -10.53
C GLY A 409 -10.24 -1.99 -11.83
N ASN A 410 -11.28 -1.52 -12.52
CA ASN A 410 -11.66 -2.01 -13.85
C ASN A 410 -10.77 -1.41 -14.94
N VAL A 411 -10.39 -0.14 -14.81
CA VAL A 411 -9.44 0.52 -15.74
C VAL A 411 -8.09 -0.18 -15.69
N SER A 412 -7.61 -0.54 -14.50
CA SER A 412 -6.33 -1.25 -14.37
C SER A 412 -6.32 -2.59 -15.12
N GLN A 413 -7.46 -3.24 -15.38
CA GLN A 413 -7.52 -4.45 -16.21
C GLN A 413 -7.24 -4.19 -17.71
N ALA A 414 -7.44 -2.96 -18.17
CA ALA A 414 -7.34 -2.58 -19.57
C ALA A 414 -5.95 -2.07 -19.95
N LEU A 415 -5.30 -1.30 -19.07
CA LEU A 415 -4.02 -0.65 -19.31
C LEU A 415 -3.29 -0.30 -17.99
N PRO A 416 -2.00 0.07 -18.04
CA PRO A 416 -1.26 0.52 -16.87
C PRO A 416 -1.96 1.67 -16.14
N CYS A 417 -2.20 1.51 -14.84
CA CYS A 417 -2.96 2.46 -14.02
C CYS A 417 -2.31 2.67 -12.66
N LEU A 418 -2.15 3.93 -12.25
CA LEU A 418 -1.74 4.36 -10.93
C LEU A 418 -2.90 5.08 -10.24
N GLN A 419 -3.32 4.60 -9.07
CA GLN A 419 -4.23 5.32 -8.18
C GLN A 419 -3.51 5.61 -6.86
N ALA A 420 -2.94 6.80 -6.72
CA ALA A 420 -2.39 7.22 -5.44
C ALA A 420 -3.50 7.55 -4.44
N ALA A 421 -3.22 7.37 -3.15
CA ALA A 421 -3.95 7.90 -2.02
C ALA A 421 -3.05 8.91 -1.29
N PHE A 422 -3.60 10.06 -0.91
CA PHE A 422 -2.87 11.08 -0.15
C PHE A 422 -3.63 11.49 1.10
N ALA A 423 -2.89 11.71 2.19
CA ALA A 423 -3.47 12.05 3.48
C ALA A 423 -4.00 13.48 3.50
N ILE A 424 -5.22 13.66 3.98
CA ILE A 424 -5.74 14.95 4.44
C ILE A 424 -6.06 14.86 5.93
N ALA A 425 -5.90 15.98 6.64
CA ALA A 425 -6.19 16.04 8.07
C ALA A 425 -7.70 15.89 8.33
N SER A 426 -8.14 14.69 8.70
CA SER A 426 -9.52 14.42 9.07
C SER A 426 -9.62 13.52 10.30
N ALA A 427 -10.61 13.80 11.15
CA ALA A 427 -10.92 13.00 12.34
C ALA A 427 -11.67 11.68 12.02
N GLY A 428 -12.19 11.52 10.79
CA GLY A 428 -12.90 10.31 10.38
C GLY A 428 -12.44 9.84 9.00
N ALA A 429 -12.65 8.55 8.72
CA ALA A 429 -12.34 7.99 7.40
C ALA A 429 -13.25 8.55 6.29
N ASN A 430 -12.93 8.26 5.04
CA ASN A 430 -13.82 8.52 3.90
C ASN A 430 -15.25 8.02 4.20
N HIS A 431 -16.23 8.73 3.65
CA HIS A 431 -17.67 8.52 3.83
C HIS A 431 -18.18 8.93 5.22
N SER A 432 -17.44 9.77 5.93
CA SER A 432 -17.88 10.44 7.16
C SER A 432 -18.13 11.94 6.93
N LYS A 433 -19.00 12.54 7.76
CA LYS A 433 -19.23 13.99 7.74
C LYS A 433 -17.95 14.79 8.07
N THR A 434 -17.08 14.25 8.92
CA THR A 434 -15.79 14.85 9.26
C THR A 434 -14.81 14.81 8.09
N PHE A 435 -14.85 13.77 7.25
CA PHE A 435 -14.07 13.73 6.02
C PHE A 435 -14.63 14.69 4.96
N ALA A 436 -15.96 14.80 4.84
CA ALA A 436 -16.59 15.79 3.97
C ALA A 436 -16.14 17.21 4.34
N ALA A 437 -16.16 17.57 5.62
CA ALA A 437 -15.68 18.87 6.09
C ALA A 437 -14.19 19.07 5.81
N ALA A 438 -13.36 18.06 6.07
CA ALA A 438 -11.92 18.12 5.78
C ALA A 438 -11.63 18.30 4.29
N ALA A 439 -12.37 17.64 3.41
CA ALA A 439 -12.20 17.74 1.95
C ALA A 439 -12.49 19.15 1.40
N GLY A 440 -13.26 19.96 2.13
CA GLY A 440 -13.52 21.37 1.79
C GLY A 440 -12.62 22.37 2.52
N SER A 441 -11.64 21.91 3.32
CA SER A 441 -10.86 22.79 4.19
C SER A 441 -9.61 23.36 3.50
N ARG A 442 -9.08 24.46 4.03
CA ARG A 442 -7.82 25.05 3.52
C ARG A 442 -6.63 24.17 3.83
N GLU A 443 -6.67 23.41 4.90
CA GLU A 443 -5.62 22.49 5.33
C GLU A 443 -5.42 21.36 4.32
N ALA A 444 -6.50 20.91 3.65
CA ALA A 444 -6.42 19.91 2.59
C ALA A 444 -5.72 20.39 1.30
N GLN A 445 -5.49 21.69 1.14
CA GLN A 445 -4.92 22.23 -0.11
C GLN A 445 -3.44 21.95 -0.28
N ALA A 446 -2.65 21.98 0.80
CA ALA A 446 -1.23 21.64 0.73
C ALA A 446 -0.99 20.19 0.24
N PRO A 447 -1.61 19.16 0.84
CA PRO A 447 -1.48 17.78 0.36
C PRO A 447 -2.10 17.57 -1.03
N THR A 448 -3.19 18.25 -1.37
CA THR A 448 -3.80 18.20 -2.72
C THR A 448 -2.84 18.74 -3.79
N ARG A 449 -2.19 19.89 -3.56
CA ARG A 449 -1.16 20.42 -4.48
C ARG A 449 0.06 19.51 -4.58
N ARG A 450 0.47 18.90 -3.45
CA ARG A 450 1.55 17.89 -3.44
C ARG A 450 1.19 16.71 -4.33
N ALA A 451 -0.02 16.16 -4.20
CA ALA A 451 -0.51 15.06 -5.02
C ALA A 451 -0.57 15.44 -6.52
N ALA A 452 -1.06 16.63 -6.86
CA ALA A 452 -1.07 17.13 -8.24
C ALA A 452 0.35 17.17 -8.86
N LYS A 453 1.35 17.64 -8.09
CA LYS A 453 2.75 17.64 -8.54
C LYS A 453 3.29 16.24 -8.73
N ILE A 454 2.98 15.30 -7.82
CA ILE A 454 3.40 13.89 -7.96
C ILE A 454 2.82 13.28 -9.23
N LEU A 455 1.53 13.48 -9.51
CA LEU A 455 0.91 13.00 -10.74
C LEU A 455 1.57 13.60 -11.98
N ALA A 456 1.85 14.91 -11.97
CA ALA A 456 2.54 15.58 -13.07
C ALA A 456 3.96 15.02 -13.28
N LEU A 457 4.79 15.00 -12.24
CA LEU A 457 6.15 14.46 -12.31
C LEU A 457 6.17 13.00 -12.75
N THR A 458 5.19 12.20 -12.31
CA THR A 458 5.03 10.82 -12.75
C THR A 458 4.75 10.75 -14.25
N ALA A 459 3.83 11.59 -14.75
CA ALA A 459 3.54 11.66 -16.18
C ALA A 459 4.76 12.12 -16.98
N LEU A 460 5.49 13.13 -16.48
CA LEU A 460 6.69 13.68 -17.12
C LEU A 460 7.76 12.61 -17.34
N ASP A 461 7.98 11.76 -16.36
CA ASP A 461 8.89 10.62 -16.48
C ASP A 461 8.45 9.64 -17.58
N LEU A 462 7.14 9.38 -17.71
CA LEU A 462 6.63 8.54 -18.79
C LEU A 462 6.80 9.18 -20.17
N TYR A 463 6.73 10.52 -20.25
CA TYR A 463 7.00 11.26 -21.50
C TYR A 463 8.49 11.30 -21.86
N THR A 464 9.38 11.33 -20.87
CA THR A 464 10.81 11.62 -21.07
C THR A 464 11.71 10.39 -21.00
N ASP A 465 11.25 9.29 -20.39
CA ASP A 465 11.96 8.01 -20.34
C ASP A 465 11.16 6.89 -21.06
N PRO A 466 11.40 6.68 -22.37
CA PRO A 466 10.78 5.60 -23.13
C PRO A 466 11.09 4.20 -22.58
N LYS A 467 12.22 4.01 -21.89
CA LYS A 467 12.56 2.72 -21.27
C LYS A 467 11.69 2.48 -20.04
N LEU A 468 11.44 3.51 -19.24
CA LEU A 468 10.48 3.42 -18.13
C LEU A 468 9.08 3.07 -18.64
N LEU A 469 8.56 3.81 -19.63
CA LEU A 469 7.25 3.51 -20.20
C LEU A 469 7.19 2.10 -20.80
N GLY A 470 8.24 1.66 -21.49
CA GLY A 470 8.37 0.30 -22.00
C GLY A 470 8.27 -0.75 -20.90
N ARG A 471 8.96 -0.55 -19.77
CA ARG A 471 8.86 -1.43 -18.59
C ARG A 471 7.47 -1.44 -17.98
N VAL A 472 6.84 -0.26 -17.83
CA VAL A 472 5.46 -0.13 -17.31
C VAL A 472 4.49 -0.98 -18.15
N LYS A 473 4.57 -0.87 -19.48
CA LYS A 473 3.72 -1.62 -20.41
C LYS A 473 4.04 -3.11 -20.41
N GLN A 474 5.32 -3.48 -20.39
CA GLN A 474 5.73 -4.88 -20.37
C GLN A 474 5.24 -5.57 -19.11
N GLU A 475 5.40 -4.95 -17.94
CA GLU A 475 4.95 -5.56 -16.69
C GLU A 475 3.43 -5.75 -16.64
N PHE A 476 2.68 -4.77 -17.15
CA PHE A 476 1.23 -4.91 -17.31
C PHE A 476 0.88 -6.09 -18.24
N HIS A 477 1.59 -6.24 -19.36
CA HIS A 477 1.39 -7.34 -20.30
C HIS A 477 1.70 -8.71 -19.67
N ASP A 478 2.82 -8.82 -18.96
CA ASP A 478 3.26 -10.06 -18.29
C ASP A 478 2.23 -10.48 -17.23
N TRP A 479 1.79 -9.53 -16.40
CA TRP A 479 0.73 -9.80 -15.42
C TRP A 479 -0.56 -10.32 -16.09
N LYS A 480 -0.99 -9.67 -17.17
CA LYS A 480 -2.24 -10.03 -17.87
C LYS A 480 -2.15 -11.42 -18.51
N SER A 481 -0.96 -11.82 -18.93
CA SER A 481 -0.68 -13.15 -19.50
C SER A 481 -0.76 -14.22 -18.41
N ASN A 482 -0.11 -14.01 -17.26
CA ASN A 482 -0.14 -14.95 -16.12
C ASN A 482 -1.57 -15.19 -15.60
N GLN A 483 -2.41 -14.15 -15.54
CA GLN A 483 -3.83 -14.29 -15.15
C GLN A 483 -4.65 -15.15 -16.13
N GLN A 484 -4.26 -15.22 -17.40
CA GLN A 484 -4.94 -16.07 -18.38
C GLN A 484 -4.49 -17.52 -18.29
N GLU A 485 -3.24 -17.78 -17.90
CA GLU A 485 -2.69 -19.12 -17.64
C GLU A 485 -3.34 -19.73 -16.39
N ASP A 486 -3.42 -18.99 -15.28
CA ASP A 486 -4.12 -19.42 -14.06
C ASP A 486 -5.59 -19.80 -14.32
N ARG A 487 -6.27 -19.07 -15.21
CA ARG A 487 -7.66 -19.35 -15.61
C ARG A 487 -7.80 -20.57 -16.54
N LYS A 488 -6.75 -20.98 -17.24
CA LYS A 488 -6.73 -22.18 -18.08
C LYS A 488 -6.43 -23.42 -17.24
N GLU A 489 -5.53 -23.33 -16.27
CA GLU A 489 -5.24 -24.45 -15.35
C GLU A 489 -6.43 -24.79 -14.45
N ASN A 490 -7.16 -23.79 -13.95
CA ASN A 490 -8.39 -23.98 -13.16
C ASN A 490 -9.61 -24.47 -13.98
N LYS A 491 -9.45 -24.71 -15.28
CA LYS A 491 -10.48 -25.27 -16.17
C LYS A 491 -10.20 -26.73 -16.57
N GLN A 492 -9.14 -27.37 -16.07
CA GLN A 492 -9.01 -28.82 -16.23
C GLN A 492 -10.17 -29.51 -15.48
N PRO A 493 -11.01 -30.31 -16.17
CA PRO A 493 -12.03 -31.08 -15.46
C PRO A 493 -11.31 -32.10 -14.57
N CYS A 494 -11.74 -32.23 -13.31
CA CYS A 494 -11.37 -33.37 -12.48
C CYS A 494 -11.63 -34.64 -13.30
N GLY A 495 -10.56 -35.37 -13.62
CA GLY A 495 -10.62 -36.58 -14.42
C GLY A 495 -11.48 -37.64 -13.74
N SER A 496 -12.40 -38.19 -14.55
CA SER A 496 -13.13 -39.47 -14.49
C SER A 496 -13.38 -40.13 -13.13
#